data_AF-A0A2P2FZY3-F1
#
_entry.id   AF-A0A2P2FZY3-F1
#
_cell.length_a   1.000
_cell.length_b   1.000
_cell.length_c   1.000
_cell.angle_alpha   90.00
_cell.angle_beta   90.00
_cell.angle_gamma   90.00
#
_symmetry.space_group_name_H-M   'P 1'
#
loop_
_entity.id
_entity.type
_entity.pdbx_description
1 polymer ?
#
loop_
_entity_poly.entity_id
_entity_poly.type
_entity_poly.pdbx_seq_one_letter_code
_entity_poly.pdbx_strand_id
1 'polypeptide(L)'
;MLDTDRRIENLLRAQAASLHVGPANYCWFRDPTRALCLRSAGTTQATRPLIGLCDSARCPQATHHACHRPIWAEQAATFQVFLGNPRVPTGEKTRLRREHDRVQRVLDSLEETISTAGSTPACPPVPSGEPDICRS
;
A
#
# COMPACT_ATOMS: atom_id res chain seq x y z
N MET A 1 -2.64 19.01 -33.70
CA MET A 1 -2.67 17.68 -33.05
C MET A 1 -1.48 17.51 -32.11
N LEU A 2 -0.25 17.81 -32.54
CA LEU A 2 0.99 17.72 -31.72
C LEU A 2 1.00 18.54 -30.40
N ASP A 3 0.34 19.72 -30.35
CA ASP A 3 0.26 20.51 -29.11
C ASP A 3 -0.59 19.85 -28.02
N THR A 4 -1.59 19.06 -28.44
CA THR A 4 -2.45 18.29 -27.54
C THR A 4 -1.65 17.14 -26.93
N ASP A 5 -0.85 16.43 -27.74
CA ASP A 5 -0.06 15.29 -27.28
C ASP A 5 0.99 15.72 -26.26
N ARG A 6 1.74 16.80 -26.55
CA ARG A 6 2.74 17.36 -25.60
C ARG A 6 2.10 17.81 -24.29
N ARG A 7 0.89 18.37 -24.34
CA ARG A 7 0.13 18.76 -23.14
C ARG A 7 -0.26 17.52 -22.32
N ILE A 8 -0.72 16.45 -22.97
CA ILE A 8 -1.07 15.18 -22.30
C ILE A 8 0.18 14.58 -21.64
N GLU A 9 1.30 14.53 -22.36
CA GLU A 9 2.57 14.02 -21.83
C GLU A 9 3.00 14.77 -20.56
N ASN A 10 2.88 16.09 -20.53
CA ASN A 10 3.23 16.90 -19.36
C ASN A 10 2.32 16.61 -18.16
N LEU A 11 1.03 16.43 -18.39
CA LEU A 11 0.08 16.06 -17.33
C LEU A 11 0.37 14.66 -16.77
N LEU A 12 0.65 13.69 -17.64
CA LEU A 12 1.01 12.33 -17.23
C LEU A 12 2.34 12.33 -16.47
N ARG A 13 3.35 13.09 -16.91
CA ARG A 13 4.62 13.23 -16.21
C ARG A 13 4.44 13.81 -14.81
N ALA A 14 3.61 14.86 -14.67
CA ALA A 14 3.32 15.46 -13.38
C ALA A 14 2.57 14.51 -12.44
N GLN A 15 1.65 13.69 -12.96
CA GLN A 15 0.97 12.64 -12.20
C GLN A 15 1.94 11.54 -11.76
N ALA A 16 2.75 11.02 -12.69
CA ALA A 16 3.74 9.98 -12.42
C ALA A 16 4.80 10.41 -11.39
N ALA A 17 5.17 11.69 -11.35
CA ALA A 17 6.08 12.23 -10.34
C ALA A 17 5.54 12.13 -8.89
N SER A 18 4.23 11.96 -8.71
CA SER A 18 3.57 11.76 -7.41
C SER A 18 3.26 10.30 -7.08
N LEU A 19 3.62 9.37 -7.97
CA LEU A 19 3.47 7.94 -7.74
C LEU A 19 4.70 7.39 -7.01
N HIS A 20 4.48 6.84 -5.84
CA HIS A 20 5.47 6.07 -5.11
C HIS A 20 5.04 4.61 -5.04
N VAL A 21 5.84 3.74 -5.64
CA VAL A 21 5.58 2.30 -5.72
C VAL A 21 6.12 1.62 -4.47
N GLY A 22 5.25 0.93 -3.73
CA GLY A 22 5.61 0.09 -2.59
C GLY A 22 5.11 -1.34 -2.78
N PRO A 23 5.61 -2.30 -1.97
CA PRO A 23 5.22 -3.71 -2.09
C PRO A 23 3.77 -3.96 -1.67
N ALA A 24 3.25 -3.20 -0.71
CA ALA A 24 1.90 -3.36 -0.18
C ALA A 24 0.87 -2.39 -0.75
N ASN A 25 1.32 -1.29 -1.36
CA ASN A 25 0.46 -0.25 -1.90
C ASN A 25 1.23 0.64 -2.88
N TYR A 26 0.48 1.34 -3.73
CA TYR A 26 0.97 2.54 -4.40
C TYR A 26 0.55 3.75 -3.58
N CYS A 27 1.40 4.77 -3.52
CA CYS A 27 1.12 5.99 -2.78
C CYS A 27 1.11 7.19 -3.73
N TRP A 28 0.07 8.01 -3.63
CA TRP A 28 -0.19 9.13 -4.54
C TRP A 28 -0.09 10.51 -3.87
N PHE A 29 0.60 10.61 -2.73
CA PHE A 29 0.66 11.89 -2.04
C PHE A 29 1.47 12.90 -2.86
N ARG A 30 0.91 14.10 -3.03
CA ARG A 30 1.61 15.27 -3.57
C ARG A 30 2.03 16.23 -2.48
N ASP A 31 1.18 16.32 -1.46
CA ASP A 31 1.36 17.15 -0.28
C ASP A 31 1.81 16.24 0.87
N PRO A 32 3.06 16.38 1.38
CA PRO A 32 3.58 15.55 2.47
C PRO A 32 2.70 15.56 3.73
N THR A 33 1.94 16.63 3.97
CA THR A 33 1.02 16.72 5.12
C THR A 33 -0.18 15.77 4.99
N ARG A 34 -0.46 15.26 3.78
CA ARG A 34 -1.55 14.30 3.53
C ARG A 34 -1.10 12.85 3.70
N ALA A 35 0.19 12.55 3.63
CA ALA A 35 0.71 11.22 3.88
C ALA A 35 0.65 10.86 5.37
N LEU A 36 -0.08 9.79 5.71
CA LEU A 36 -0.24 9.36 7.11
C LEU A 36 1.11 9.00 7.75
N CYS A 37 1.99 8.32 7.02
CA CYS A 37 3.32 7.94 7.53
C CYS A 37 4.18 9.17 7.89
N LEU A 38 4.14 10.22 7.07
CA LEU A 38 4.92 11.45 7.30
C LEU A 38 4.34 12.27 8.46
N ARG A 39 3.01 12.36 8.58
CA ARG A 39 2.37 13.00 9.73
C ARG A 39 2.72 12.29 11.04
N SER A 40 2.60 10.97 11.07
CA SER A 40 2.89 10.18 12.27
C SER A 40 4.36 10.27 12.67
N ALA A 41 5.27 10.44 11.71
CA ALA A 41 6.70 10.60 11.96
C ALA A 41 7.12 12.05 12.27
N GLY A 42 6.23 13.03 12.11
CA GLY A 42 6.58 14.45 12.23
C GLY A 42 7.49 14.97 11.10
N THR A 43 7.63 14.24 9.99
CA THR A 43 8.54 14.54 8.87
C THR A 43 7.81 15.10 7.66
N THR A 44 7.02 16.15 7.86
CA THR A 44 6.19 16.74 6.81
C THR A 44 6.95 17.52 5.73
N GLN A 45 8.29 17.45 5.72
CA GLN A 45 9.14 18.02 4.66
C GLN A 45 9.73 16.93 3.74
N ALA A 46 9.44 15.65 4.00
CA ALA A 46 9.91 14.56 3.15
C ALA A 46 9.19 14.53 1.80
N THR A 47 9.91 14.19 0.74
CA THR A 47 9.41 14.11 -0.64
C THR A 47 9.07 12.67 -1.07
N ARG A 48 9.26 11.70 -0.18
CA ARG A 48 8.99 10.27 -0.40
C ARG A 48 8.30 9.67 0.83
N PRO A 49 7.48 8.62 0.65
CA PRO A 49 6.82 7.97 1.78
C PRO A 49 7.83 7.19 2.60
N LEU A 50 7.65 7.18 3.92
CA LEU A 50 8.35 6.25 4.81
C LEU A 50 7.63 4.90 4.76
N ILE A 51 8.09 4.00 3.88
CA ILE A 51 7.43 2.71 3.62
C ILE A 51 7.28 1.89 4.90
N GLY A 52 8.32 1.83 5.75
CA GLY A 52 8.26 1.10 7.03
C GLY A 52 7.29 1.68 8.06
N LEU A 53 6.81 2.93 7.87
CA LEU A 53 5.78 3.56 8.71
C LEU A 53 4.43 3.69 7.98
N CYS A 54 4.31 3.11 6.78
CA CYS A 54 3.09 3.18 6.02
C CYS A 54 2.03 2.25 6.62
N ASP A 55 1.00 2.84 7.23
CA ASP A 55 -0.24 2.14 7.56
C ASP A 55 -1.17 2.20 6.34
N SER A 56 -0.86 1.40 5.32
CA SER A 56 -1.50 1.42 4.00
C SER A 56 -3.00 1.10 4.05
N ALA A 57 -3.45 0.28 5.02
CA ALA A 57 -4.87 0.01 5.24
C ALA A 57 -5.66 1.24 5.71
N ARG A 58 -4.99 2.24 6.30
CA ARG A 58 -5.60 3.45 6.86
C ARG A 58 -5.21 4.73 6.14
N CYS A 59 -4.15 4.69 5.32
CA CYS A 59 -3.65 5.86 4.64
C CYS A 59 -4.58 6.21 3.45
N PRO A 60 -5.20 7.40 3.43
CA PRO A 60 -6.08 7.80 2.32
C PRO A 60 -5.32 8.06 1.02
N GLN A 61 -3.98 8.04 1.04
CA GLN A 61 -3.14 8.21 -0.15
C GLN A 61 -2.70 6.86 -0.73
N ALA A 62 -3.06 5.73 -0.11
CA ALA A 62 -2.70 4.39 -0.55
C ALA A 62 -3.76 3.82 -1.51
N THR A 63 -3.31 3.23 -2.61
CA THR A 63 -4.15 2.42 -3.49
C THR A 63 -3.63 0.98 -3.55
N HIS A 64 -4.57 0.04 -3.59
CA HIS A 64 -4.29 -1.39 -3.66
C HIS A 64 -4.63 -1.90 -5.06
N HIS A 65 -3.76 -2.76 -5.60
CA HIS A 65 -3.90 -3.35 -6.93
C HIS A 65 -3.64 -4.85 -6.83
N ALA A 66 -4.01 -5.61 -7.86
CA ALA A 66 -3.93 -7.07 -7.85
C ALA A 66 -2.54 -7.61 -7.45
N CYS A 67 -1.46 -6.91 -7.84
CA CYS A 67 -0.08 -7.24 -7.48
C CYS A 67 0.21 -7.15 -5.97
N HIS A 68 -0.57 -6.37 -5.21
CA HIS A 68 -0.42 -6.26 -3.76
C HIS A 68 -1.13 -7.39 -3.02
N ARG A 69 -2.04 -8.14 -3.68
CA ARG A 69 -2.80 -9.22 -3.01
C ARG A 69 -1.93 -10.19 -2.20
N PRO A 70 -0.78 -10.69 -2.71
CA PRO A 70 0.03 -11.66 -1.98
C PRO A 70 0.50 -11.16 -0.61
N ILE A 71 0.94 -9.90 -0.49
CA ILE A 71 1.45 -9.36 0.77
C ILE A 71 0.33 -9.20 1.81
N TRP A 72 -0.89 -8.86 1.37
CA TRP A 72 -2.05 -8.72 2.24
C TRP A 72 -2.56 -10.09 2.69
N ALA A 73 -2.52 -11.09 1.81
CA ALA A 73 -2.88 -12.47 2.15
C ALA A 73 -1.91 -13.06 3.18
N GLU A 74 -0.60 -12.81 3.02
CA GLU A 74 0.42 -13.22 3.99
C GLU A 74 0.22 -12.54 5.36
N GLN A 75 -0.06 -11.24 5.36
CA GLN A 75 -0.34 -10.50 6.59
C GLN A 75 -1.62 -11.03 7.30
N ALA A 76 -2.67 -11.36 6.53
CA ALA A 76 -3.89 -11.97 7.07
C ALA A 76 -3.59 -13.32 7.74
N ALA A 77 -2.83 -14.19 7.06
CA ALA A 77 -2.42 -15.49 7.57
C ALA A 77 -1.61 -15.35 8.86
N THR A 78 -0.70 -14.37 8.92
CA THR A 78 0.09 -14.07 10.11
C THR A 78 -0.80 -13.73 11.31
N PHE A 79 -1.81 -12.87 11.13
CA PHE A 79 -2.74 -12.57 12.22
C PHE A 79 -3.59 -13.78 12.63
N GLN A 80 -4.01 -14.63 11.69
CA GLN A 80 -4.74 -15.85 12.03
C GLN A 80 -3.92 -16.79 12.92
N VAL A 81 -2.62 -16.94 12.65
CA VAL A 81 -1.70 -17.72 13.48
C VAL A 81 -1.67 -17.18 14.91
N PHE A 82 -1.51 -15.87 15.10
CA PHE A 82 -1.49 -15.28 16.44
C PHE A 82 -2.85 -15.37 17.16
N LEU A 83 -3.95 -15.21 16.43
CA LEU A 83 -5.29 -15.32 17.02
C LEU A 83 -5.61 -16.74 17.48
N GLY A 84 -5.15 -17.75 16.74
CA GLY A 84 -5.25 -19.17 17.10
C GLY A 84 -4.35 -19.58 18.26
N ASN A 85 -3.27 -18.84 18.54
CA ASN A 85 -2.33 -19.19 19.61
C ASN A 85 -2.96 -18.96 21.01
N PRO A 86 -3.09 -20.00 21.86
CA PRO A 86 -3.66 -19.85 23.21
C PRO A 86 -2.78 -19.02 24.16
N ARG A 87 -1.49 -18.83 23.86
CA ARG A 87 -0.56 -18.05 24.69
C ARG A 87 -0.68 -16.54 24.52
N VAL A 88 -1.43 -16.08 23.51
CA VAL A 88 -1.63 -14.64 23.28
C VAL A 88 -2.69 -14.11 24.24
N PRO A 89 -2.41 -13.08 25.06
CA PRO A 89 -3.38 -12.51 25.99
C PRO A 89 -4.66 -12.00 25.32
N THR A 90 -5.79 -12.06 26.02
CA THR A 90 -7.10 -11.66 25.47
C THR A 90 -7.14 -10.20 24.97
N GLY A 91 -6.48 -9.28 25.68
CA GLY A 91 -6.36 -7.89 25.23
C GLY A 91 -5.60 -7.77 23.90
N GLU A 92 -4.52 -8.53 23.75
CA GLU A 92 -3.74 -8.56 22.52
C GLU A 92 -4.50 -9.24 21.38
N LYS A 93 -5.25 -10.32 21.65
CA LYS A 93 -6.17 -10.92 20.66
C LYS A 93 -7.22 -9.93 20.18
N THR A 94 -7.69 -9.04 21.06
CA THR A 94 -8.66 -8.01 20.71
C THR A 94 -8.04 -6.96 19.77
N ARG A 95 -6.80 -6.53 20.04
CA ARG A 95 -6.03 -5.65 19.15
C ARG A 95 -5.77 -6.31 17.79
N LEU A 96 -5.30 -7.56 17.78
CA LEU A 96 -5.01 -8.33 16.58
C LEU A 96 -6.25 -8.59 15.71
N ARG A 97 -7.43 -8.85 16.32
CA ARG A 97 -8.69 -8.97 15.57
C ARG A 97 -8.99 -7.70 14.79
N ARG A 98 -8.89 -6.53 15.42
CA ARG A 98 -9.13 -5.25 14.72
C ARG A 98 -8.17 -5.02 13.56
N GLU A 99 -6.93 -5.50 13.67
CA GLU A 99 -5.95 -5.41 12.59
C GLU A 99 -6.25 -6.41 11.46
N HIS A 100 -6.56 -7.66 11.81
CA HIS A 100 -7.00 -8.67 10.87
C HIS A 100 -8.24 -8.21 10.08
N ASP A 101 -9.23 -7.64 10.75
CA ASP A 101 -10.44 -7.13 10.09
C ASP A 101 -10.13 -5.99 9.10
N ARG A 102 -9.09 -5.18 9.35
CA ARG A 102 -8.64 -4.17 8.37
C ARG A 102 -8.01 -4.81 7.15
N VAL A 103 -7.12 -5.78 7.36
CA VAL A 103 -6.49 -6.54 6.27
C VAL A 103 -7.56 -7.23 5.42
N GLN A 104 -8.54 -7.88 6.04
CA GLN A 104 -9.62 -8.54 5.32
C GLN A 104 -10.41 -7.57 4.44
N ARG A 105 -10.73 -6.36 4.92
CA ARG A 105 -11.39 -5.35 4.08
C ARG A 105 -10.56 -4.95 2.84
N VAL A 106 -9.23 -4.92 2.96
CA VAL A 106 -8.36 -4.65 1.81
C VAL A 106 -8.41 -5.81 0.81
N LEU A 107 -8.36 -7.05 1.30
CA LEU A 107 -8.50 -8.25 0.49
C LEU A 107 -9.85 -8.29 -0.23
N ASP A 108 -10.96 -8.13 0.50
CA ASP A 108 -12.31 -8.11 -0.08
C ASP A 108 -12.42 -7.09 -1.23
N SER A 109 -11.89 -5.88 -1.03
CA SER A 109 -11.88 -4.82 -2.06
C SER A 109 -10.99 -5.16 -3.27
N LEU A 110 -9.85 -5.83 -3.03
CA LEU A 110 -8.99 -6.33 -4.09
C LEU A 110 -9.66 -7.42 -4.90
N GLU A 111 -10.31 -8.38 -4.24
CA GLU A 111 -11.04 -9.47 -4.88
C GLU A 111 -12.18 -8.95 -5.76
N GLU A 112 -12.95 -7.97 -5.26
CA GLU A 112 -13.99 -7.29 -6.04
C GLU A 112 -13.41 -6.60 -7.29
N THR A 113 -12.28 -5.90 -7.12
CA THR A 113 -11.59 -5.21 -8.23
C THR A 113 -11.06 -6.20 -9.26
N ILE A 114 -10.42 -7.30 -8.82
CA ILE A 114 -9.88 -8.35 -9.68
C ILE A 114 -11.00 -9.04 -10.45
N SER A 115 -12.12 -9.35 -9.78
CA SER A 115 -13.25 -10.01 -10.42
C SER A 115 -13.93 -9.11 -11.46
N THR A 116 -13.98 -7.80 -11.23
CA THR A 116 -14.57 -6.84 -12.16
C THR A 116 -13.66 -6.56 -13.36
N ALA A 117 -12.34 -6.61 -13.18
CA ALA A 117 -11.36 -6.19 -14.18
C ALA A 117 -11.07 -7.21 -15.30
N GLY A 118 -11.69 -8.41 -15.29
CA GLY A 118 -11.63 -9.38 -16.39
C GLY A 118 -10.30 -9.41 -17.16
N SER A 119 -9.22 -9.84 -16.50
CA SER A 119 -7.83 -9.88 -17.03
C SER A 119 -7.34 -8.58 -17.69
N THR A 120 -6.58 -7.76 -16.95
CA THR A 120 -5.69 -6.72 -17.53
C THR A 120 -4.37 -6.62 -16.75
N PRO A 121 -3.32 -6.03 -17.36
CA PRO A 121 -1.99 -6.62 -17.41
C PRO A 121 -1.25 -6.57 -16.07
N ALA A 122 -0.29 -7.48 -15.91
CA ALA A 122 0.62 -7.52 -14.77
C ALA A 122 1.23 -6.14 -14.50
N CYS A 123 1.25 -5.73 -13.23
CA CYS A 123 2.00 -4.55 -12.81
C CYS A 123 3.47 -4.68 -13.20
N PRO A 124 4.13 -3.56 -13.53
CA PRO A 124 5.56 -3.57 -13.77
C PRO A 124 6.28 -4.13 -12.54
N PRO A 125 7.29 -5.00 -12.73
CA PRO A 125 8.05 -5.56 -11.62
C PRO A 125 8.67 -4.44 -10.80
N VAL A 126 8.66 -4.58 -9.48
CA VAL A 126 9.42 -3.69 -8.58
C VAL A 126 10.89 -3.76 -9.04
N PRO A 127 11.55 -2.63 -9.37
CA PRO A 127 12.92 -2.64 -9.85
C PRO A 127 13.82 -3.27 -8.78
N SER A 128 14.52 -4.34 -9.17
CA SER A 128 15.29 -5.24 -8.30
C SER A 128 16.62 -4.64 -7.82
N GLY A 129 16.63 -3.37 -7.43
CA GLY A 129 17.85 -2.59 -7.14
C GLY A 129 17.84 -1.76 -5.86
N GLU A 130 16.77 -1.75 -5.07
CA GLU A 130 16.80 -1.18 -3.71
C GLU A 130 17.23 -2.26 -2.71
N PRO A 131 18.19 -1.98 -1.81
CA PRO A 131 18.63 -2.95 -0.82
C PRO A 131 17.43 -3.36 0.02
N ASP A 132 17.30 -4.67 0.27
CA ASP A 132 16.30 -5.28 1.11
C ASP A 132 16.42 -4.71 2.54
N ILE A 133 15.65 -3.64 2.82
CA ILE A 133 15.65 -2.93 4.12
C ILE A 133 15.13 -3.85 5.24
N CYS A 134 14.66 -5.06 4.91
CA CYS A 134 14.21 -6.08 5.85
C CYS A 134 15.28 -7.14 6.20
N ARG A 135 16.52 -7.04 5.70
CA ARG A 135 17.64 -7.88 6.17
C ARG A 135 18.66 -7.08 6.97
N SER A 136 18.56 -7.24 8.29
CA SER A 136 19.56 -6.95 9.35
C SER A 136 19.71 -5.50 9.78
#